data_AF-A0A6P0RGT5-F1
#
_entry.id   AF-A0A6P0RGT5-F1
#
_cell.length_a   1.000
_cell.length_b   1.000
_cell.length_c   1.000
_cell.angle_alpha   90.00
_cell.angle_beta   90.00
_cell.angle_gamma   90.00
#
_symmetry.space_group_name_H-M   'P 1'
#
loop_
_entity.id
_entity.type
_entity.pdbx_description
1 polymer ?
#
loop_
_entity_poly.entity_id
_entity_poly.type
_entity_poly.pdbx_seq_one_letter_code
_entity_poly.pdbx_strand_id
1 'polypeptide(L)'
;MTNNIEVVFSFDTTGSMYPCLTQVRRKIKSTVTRLISEIPGIRIGIIAHGDYCDRGSTYVTKHLELSQDIDSICNFVEKVERTGGGDAPECYELVLNEAQSLPWTTGATKSLVLIGDDIPHPTAQNPQRLNWREELNKLSDMGITVYGVQALNRRHATKFYQELAEKSGGFHVDLDQFAYINDLFLAVCYQQSSDEQLQNYEQEVIENKRMSRGLSKIFNTMLNREETTVYESADLRAVTPGRFQVLEVDENKPIKSFVLENGLTFNKGRGFYEFTKTETIQKQKEVILMDRTTGDMFEGEAAREMLGLPDGATVRIKPNNLEKYVVFVQSTSVNRKLIGGTRFLYEVEDWRR
;
A
#
# COMPACT_ATOMS: atom_id res chain seq x y z
N MET A 1 -3.20 -2.85 -33.74
CA MET A 1 -4.55 -2.70 -33.16
C MET A 1 -4.38 -1.92 -31.89
N THR A 2 -5.17 -0.87 -31.64
CA THR A 2 -5.16 -0.19 -30.34
C THR A 2 -5.68 -1.19 -29.30
N ASN A 3 -4.84 -1.56 -28.33
CA ASN A 3 -5.27 -2.44 -27.24
C ASN A 3 -6.21 -1.63 -26.34
N ASN A 4 -7.51 -1.90 -26.39
CA ASN A 4 -8.47 -1.29 -25.47
C ASN A 4 -8.25 -1.93 -24.09
N ILE A 5 -7.64 -1.18 -23.18
CA ILE A 5 -7.30 -1.64 -21.84
C ILE A 5 -8.32 -1.07 -20.86
N GLU A 6 -8.87 -1.95 -20.03
CA GLU A 6 -9.88 -1.59 -19.04
C GLU A 6 -9.43 -2.10 -17.68
N VAL A 7 -9.21 -1.17 -16.76
CA VAL A 7 -8.75 -1.51 -15.41
C VAL A 7 -9.74 -0.95 -14.40
N VAL A 8 -10.25 -1.82 -13.54
CA VAL A 8 -11.06 -1.42 -12.39
C VAL A 8 -10.21 -1.60 -11.14
N PHE A 9 -10.04 -0.53 -10.37
CA PHE A 9 -9.38 -0.60 -9.07
C PHE A 9 -10.42 -0.70 -7.97
N SER A 10 -10.37 -1.79 -7.21
CA SER A 10 -11.15 -1.90 -5.98
C SER A 10 -10.31 -1.48 -4.79
N PHE A 11 -10.80 -0.52 -4.02
CA PHE A 11 -10.15 0.04 -2.85
C PHE A 11 -10.92 -0.24 -1.58
N ASP A 12 -10.25 -0.94 -0.69
CA ASP A 12 -10.66 -1.06 0.70
C ASP A 12 -10.56 0.32 1.37
N THR A 13 -11.68 0.79 1.90
CA THR A 13 -11.80 2.08 2.56
C THR A 13 -11.91 1.97 4.08
N THR A 14 -11.67 0.79 4.68
CA THR A 14 -11.75 0.60 6.13
C THR A 14 -10.54 1.14 6.87
N GLY A 15 -10.62 1.16 8.21
CA GLY A 15 -9.71 1.89 9.10
C GLY A 15 -8.22 1.66 8.80
N SER A 16 -7.80 0.41 8.67
CA SER A 16 -6.40 0.05 8.43
C SER A 16 -5.88 0.52 7.07
N MET A 17 -6.78 0.79 6.12
CA MET A 17 -6.49 1.20 4.75
C MET A 17 -6.59 2.72 4.53
N TYR A 18 -7.00 3.50 5.54
CA TYR A 18 -7.03 4.98 5.47
C TYR A 18 -5.71 5.61 5.03
N PRO A 19 -4.53 5.15 5.49
CA PRO A 19 -3.26 5.74 5.04
C PRO A 19 -2.99 5.44 3.57
N CYS A 20 -3.37 4.25 3.07
CA CYS A 20 -3.29 3.91 1.65
C CYS A 20 -4.12 4.87 0.81
N LEU A 21 -5.41 5.03 1.16
CA LEU A 21 -6.32 5.95 0.48
C LEU A 21 -5.78 7.39 0.48
N THR A 22 -5.12 7.80 1.57
CA THR A 22 -4.48 9.11 1.67
C THR A 22 -3.32 9.25 0.66
N GLN A 23 -2.50 8.21 0.47
CA GLN A 23 -1.43 8.22 -0.54
C GLN A 23 -1.97 8.26 -1.98
N VAL A 24 -3.09 7.57 -2.25
CA VAL A 24 -3.76 7.65 -3.56
C VAL A 24 -4.22 9.08 -3.83
N ARG A 25 -4.97 9.70 -2.91
CA ARG A 25 -5.50 11.07 -3.07
C ARG A 25 -4.42 12.12 -3.36
N ARG A 26 -3.24 11.97 -2.76
CA ARG A 26 -2.14 12.93 -2.92
C ARG A 26 -1.58 13.00 -4.34
N LYS A 27 -1.70 11.92 -5.12
CA LYS A 27 -1.07 11.82 -6.45
C LYS A 27 -2.04 11.40 -7.56
N ILE A 28 -3.31 11.14 -7.24
CA ILE A 28 -4.29 10.60 -8.20
C ILE A 28 -4.36 11.41 -9.49
N LYS A 29 -4.39 12.75 -9.40
CA LYS A 29 -4.48 13.61 -10.58
C LYS A 29 -3.29 13.45 -11.52
N SER A 30 -2.07 13.45 -11.00
CA SER A 30 -0.88 13.21 -11.82
C SER A 30 -0.85 11.79 -12.39
N THR A 31 -1.22 10.79 -11.60
CA THR A 31 -1.23 9.38 -12.01
C THR A 31 -2.22 9.15 -13.15
N VAL A 32 -3.48 9.60 -13.01
CA VAL A 32 -4.52 9.40 -14.02
C VAL A 32 -4.23 10.19 -15.30
N THR A 33 -3.79 11.45 -15.17
CA THR A 33 -3.41 12.26 -16.34
C THR A 33 -2.32 11.58 -17.16
N ARG A 34 -1.32 11.00 -16.48
CA ARG A 34 -0.23 10.27 -17.11
C ARG A 34 -0.72 9.01 -17.83
N LEU A 35 -1.53 8.19 -17.16
CA LEU A 35 -2.09 6.95 -17.73
C LEU A 35 -2.90 7.20 -19.00
N ILE A 36 -3.82 8.17 -18.95
CA ILE A 36 -4.67 8.53 -20.10
C ILE A 36 -3.83 9.05 -21.28
N SER A 37 -2.73 9.76 -20.99
CA SER A 37 -1.83 10.28 -22.02
C SER A 37 -0.94 9.21 -22.64
N GLU A 38 -0.43 8.26 -21.86
CA GLU A 38 0.58 7.28 -22.30
C GLU A 38 -0.03 5.96 -22.80
N ILE A 39 -1.28 5.67 -22.43
CA ILE A 39 -2.01 4.47 -22.85
C ILE A 39 -3.31 4.90 -23.56
N PRO A 40 -3.25 5.26 -24.85
CA PRO A 40 -4.41 5.73 -25.60
C PRO A 40 -5.56 4.72 -25.56
N GLY A 41 -6.74 5.20 -25.15
CA GLY A 41 -7.95 4.38 -25.09
C GLY A 41 -8.16 3.63 -23.78
N ILE A 42 -7.24 3.73 -22.81
CA ILE A 42 -7.44 3.13 -21.47
C ILE A 42 -8.71 3.68 -20.82
N ARG A 43 -9.53 2.81 -20.20
CA ARG A 43 -10.65 3.20 -19.34
C ARG A 43 -10.41 2.72 -17.92
N ILE A 44 -10.66 3.59 -16.95
CA ILE A 44 -10.42 3.32 -15.53
C ILE A 44 -11.76 3.37 -14.79
N GLY A 45 -12.09 2.30 -14.08
CA GLY A 45 -13.21 2.24 -13.15
C GLY A 45 -12.72 2.09 -11.71
N ILE A 46 -13.57 2.40 -10.74
CA ILE A 46 -13.23 2.30 -9.32
C ILE A 46 -14.39 1.69 -8.53
N ILE A 47 -14.08 0.75 -7.64
CA ILE A 47 -15.01 0.24 -6.62
C ILE A 47 -14.40 0.60 -5.26
N ALA A 48 -14.97 1.57 -4.55
CA ALA A 48 -14.65 1.76 -3.15
C ALA A 48 -15.54 0.85 -2.30
N HIS A 49 -14.97 0.14 -1.34
CA HIS A 49 -15.71 -0.77 -0.49
C HIS A 49 -15.29 -0.65 0.97
N GLY A 50 -16.29 -0.66 1.86
CA GLY A 50 -16.11 -0.91 3.29
C GLY A 50 -16.57 -2.32 3.61
N ASP A 51 -17.42 -2.44 4.64
CA ASP A 51 -18.05 -3.72 4.95
C ASP A 51 -19.57 -3.62 5.13
N TYR A 52 -20.23 -4.76 5.32
CA TYR A 52 -21.67 -4.85 5.49
C TYR A 52 -22.19 -4.03 6.67
N CYS A 53 -21.40 -3.86 7.73
CA CYS A 53 -21.77 -3.06 8.89
C CYS A 53 -21.87 -1.55 8.56
N ASP A 54 -21.24 -1.10 7.47
CA ASP A 54 -21.20 0.31 7.06
C ASP A 54 -22.45 0.78 6.30
N ARG A 55 -23.37 -0.14 5.96
CA ARG A 55 -24.61 0.16 5.23
C ARG A 55 -25.46 1.27 5.86
N GLY A 56 -25.41 1.40 7.19
CA GLY A 56 -26.17 2.40 7.95
C GLY A 56 -25.38 3.64 8.35
N SER A 57 -24.06 3.66 8.15
CA SER A 57 -23.17 4.75 8.58
C SER A 57 -22.62 5.56 7.40
N THR A 58 -22.16 4.87 6.34
CA THR A 58 -21.46 5.47 5.20
C THR A 58 -21.89 4.79 3.90
N TYR A 59 -21.31 3.64 3.55
CA TYR A 59 -21.69 2.79 2.43
C TYR A 59 -21.05 1.41 2.56
N VAL A 60 -21.63 0.39 1.91
CA VAL A 60 -20.93 -0.90 1.72
C VAL A 60 -20.02 -0.80 0.51
N THR A 61 -20.56 -0.38 -0.64
CA THR A 61 -19.79 -0.11 -1.86
C THR A 61 -20.24 1.20 -2.55
N LYS A 62 -19.30 1.84 -3.26
CA LYS A 62 -19.54 2.98 -4.18
C LYS A 62 -18.72 2.77 -5.45
N HIS A 63 -19.29 3.08 -6.61
CA HIS A 63 -18.65 2.80 -7.89
C HIS A 63 -18.47 4.05 -8.75
N LEU A 64 -17.37 4.07 -9.49
CA LEU A 64 -17.18 4.85 -10.69
C LEU A 64 -17.10 3.87 -11.86
N GLU A 65 -18.00 4.03 -12.83
CA GLU A 65 -17.95 3.26 -14.07
C GLU A 65 -16.67 3.55 -14.88
N LEU A 66 -16.31 2.63 -15.77
CA LEU A 66 -15.13 2.73 -16.65
C LEU A 66 -15.16 4.06 -17.45
N SER A 67 -14.24 4.96 -17.13
CA SER A 67 -14.17 6.32 -17.68
C SER A 67 -12.78 6.67 -18.20
N GLN A 68 -12.71 7.65 -19.11
CA GLN A 68 -11.48 8.33 -19.53
C GLN A 68 -11.41 9.77 -19.00
N ASP A 69 -12.47 10.21 -18.32
CA ASP A 69 -12.59 11.57 -17.82
C ASP A 69 -11.78 11.73 -16.54
N ILE A 70 -10.63 12.41 -16.67
CA ILE A 70 -9.66 12.63 -15.60
C ILE A 70 -10.34 13.27 -14.38
N ASP A 71 -11.19 14.28 -14.61
CA ASP A 71 -11.86 15.00 -13.52
C ASP A 71 -12.86 14.11 -12.77
N SER A 72 -13.61 13.26 -13.46
CA SER A 72 -14.55 12.32 -12.85
C SER A 72 -13.83 11.29 -11.97
N ILE A 73 -12.71 10.75 -12.46
CA ILE A 73 -11.87 9.81 -11.71
C ILE A 73 -11.29 10.48 -10.46
N CYS A 74 -10.70 11.68 -10.60
CA CYS A 74 -10.14 12.42 -9.48
C CYS A 74 -11.23 12.78 -8.45
N ASN A 75 -12.35 13.33 -8.92
CA ASN A 75 -13.47 13.72 -8.06
C ASN A 75 -14.02 12.54 -7.26
N PHE A 76 -14.11 11.34 -7.86
CA PHE A 76 -14.55 10.15 -7.15
C PHE A 76 -13.61 9.79 -6.00
N VAL A 77 -12.30 9.66 -6.27
CA VAL A 77 -11.29 9.28 -5.28
C VAL A 77 -11.12 10.32 -4.16
N GLU A 78 -11.25 11.59 -4.49
CA GLU A 78 -11.15 12.68 -3.52
C GLU A 78 -12.37 12.74 -2.59
N LYS A 79 -13.57 12.40 -3.09
CA LYS A 79 -14.83 12.53 -2.35
C LYS A 79 -15.28 11.28 -1.64
N VAL A 80 -14.85 10.09 -2.08
CA VAL A 80 -15.25 8.84 -1.45
C VAL A 80 -14.92 8.87 0.03
N GLU A 81 -15.83 8.50 0.90
CA GLU A 81 -15.65 8.61 2.34
C GLU A 81 -14.78 7.46 2.87
N ARG A 82 -14.43 7.54 4.14
CA ARG A 82 -13.77 6.46 4.87
C ARG A 82 -14.84 5.60 5.54
N THR A 83 -14.64 4.30 5.63
CA THR A 83 -15.59 3.32 6.20
C THR A 83 -15.03 2.64 7.45
N GLY A 84 -15.88 1.95 8.22
CA GLY A 84 -15.52 1.39 9.52
C GLY A 84 -14.98 -0.05 9.50
N GLY A 85 -15.53 -0.94 8.66
CA GLY A 85 -15.17 -2.37 8.62
C GLY A 85 -15.84 -3.19 9.73
N GLY A 86 -15.70 -2.79 11.00
CA GLY A 86 -16.42 -3.34 12.14
C GLY A 86 -15.95 -4.72 12.62
N ASP A 87 -15.64 -5.65 11.73
CA ASP A 87 -14.89 -6.88 11.99
C ASP A 87 -13.66 -7.02 11.07
N ALA A 88 -13.01 -8.19 11.06
CA ALA A 88 -11.71 -8.35 10.39
C ALA A 88 -11.83 -8.75 8.90
N PRO A 89 -12.69 -9.70 8.50
CA PRO A 89 -12.98 -9.91 7.08
C PRO A 89 -13.67 -8.70 6.48
N GLU A 90 -13.49 -8.51 5.17
CA GLU A 90 -14.08 -7.38 4.43
C GLU A 90 -14.91 -7.91 3.25
N CYS A 91 -15.76 -7.09 2.63
CA CYS A 91 -16.72 -7.53 1.62
C CYS A 91 -16.12 -7.81 0.21
N TYR A 92 -14.93 -8.41 0.11
CA TYR A 92 -14.28 -8.65 -1.19
C TYR A 92 -15.08 -9.59 -2.11
N GLU A 93 -15.86 -10.52 -1.57
CA GLU A 93 -16.78 -11.34 -2.38
C GLU A 93 -17.87 -10.50 -3.04
N LEU A 94 -18.35 -9.44 -2.38
CA LEU A 94 -19.30 -8.49 -2.96
C LEU A 94 -18.64 -7.67 -4.07
N VAL A 95 -17.40 -7.23 -3.88
CA VAL A 95 -16.63 -6.55 -4.94
C VAL A 95 -16.54 -7.42 -6.19
N LEU A 96 -16.18 -8.70 -6.04
CA LEU A 96 -16.09 -9.63 -7.17
C LEU A 96 -17.44 -9.85 -7.85
N ASN A 97 -18.53 -9.85 -7.07
CA ASN A 97 -19.89 -9.94 -7.61
C ASN A 97 -20.28 -8.67 -8.39
N GLU A 98 -20.11 -7.50 -7.80
CA GLU A 98 -20.51 -6.22 -8.38
C GLU A 98 -19.68 -5.85 -9.61
N ALA A 99 -18.40 -6.22 -9.64
CA ALA A 99 -17.52 -6.01 -10.79
C ALA A 99 -18.04 -6.68 -12.08
N GLN A 100 -18.83 -7.76 -11.98
CA GLN A 100 -19.43 -8.44 -13.13
C GLN A 100 -20.46 -7.55 -13.86
N SER A 101 -21.06 -6.59 -13.15
CA SER A 101 -22.12 -5.73 -13.70
C SER A 101 -21.58 -4.42 -14.32
N LEU A 102 -20.28 -4.18 -14.24
CA LEU A 102 -19.66 -3.00 -14.85
C LEU A 102 -19.69 -3.06 -16.38
N PRO A 103 -19.70 -1.91 -17.08
CA PRO A 103 -19.85 -1.84 -18.53
C PRO A 103 -18.54 -2.16 -19.29
N TRP A 104 -18.02 -3.37 -19.10
CA TRP A 104 -16.83 -3.90 -19.78
C TRP A 104 -17.05 -4.01 -21.28
N THR A 105 -16.08 -3.57 -22.09
CA THR A 105 -16.18 -3.68 -23.56
C THR A 105 -15.82 -5.08 -24.02
N THR A 106 -16.61 -5.65 -24.94
CA THR A 106 -16.27 -6.92 -25.61
C THR A 106 -14.96 -6.79 -26.40
N GLY A 107 -14.01 -7.70 -26.17
CA GLY A 107 -12.71 -7.71 -26.85
C GLY A 107 -11.66 -6.76 -26.25
N ALA A 108 -11.98 -6.04 -25.18
CA ALA A 108 -10.98 -5.32 -24.39
C ALA A 108 -10.13 -6.28 -23.55
N THR A 109 -8.89 -5.87 -23.24
CA THR A 109 -8.09 -6.47 -22.16
C THR A 109 -8.63 -5.94 -20.84
N LYS A 110 -9.12 -6.82 -19.96
CA LYS A 110 -9.85 -6.42 -18.74
C LYS A 110 -9.14 -6.92 -17.50
N SER A 111 -8.95 -6.02 -16.55
CA SER A 111 -8.39 -6.35 -15.25
C SER A 111 -9.14 -5.71 -14.10
N LEU A 112 -9.34 -6.48 -13.03
CA LEU A 112 -9.76 -6.01 -11.72
C LEU A 112 -8.56 -6.05 -10.77
N VAL A 113 -8.24 -4.93 -10.13
CA VAL A 113 -7.16 -4.84 -9.14
C VAL A 113 -7.80 -4.73 -7.76
N LEU A 114 -7.81 -5.82 -7.00
CA LEU A 114 -8.37 -5.88 -5.66
C LEU A 114 -7.30 -5.45 -4.65
N ILE A 115 -7.49 -4.31 -3.99
CA ILE A 115 -6.54 -3.73 -3.03
C ILE A 115 -7.18 -3.73 -1.65
N GLY A 116 -6.59 -4.49 -0.72
CA GLY A 116 -7.06 -4.65 0.65
C GLY A 116 -5.99 -5.27 1.53
N ASP A 117 -6.30 -5.53 2.79
CA ASP A 117 -5.35 -6.10 3.75
C ASP A 117 -5.84 -7.36 4.48
N ASP A 118 -7.06 -7.84 4.22
CA ASP A 118 -7.65 -9.00 4.91
C ASP A 118 -8.21 -10.09 3.97
N ILE A 119 -9.15 -10.91 4.45
CA ILE A 119 -9.86 -11.97 3.70
C ILE A 119 -11.34 -11.62 3.46
N PRO A 120 -12.02 -12.24 2.47
CA PRO A 120 -13.47 -12.10 2.29
C PRO A 120 -14.25 -12.79 3.41
N HIS A 121 -15.49 -12.34 3.60
CA HIS A 121 -16.44 -13.01 4.50
C HIS A 121 -16.79 -14.42 4.00
N PRO A 122 -16.91 -15.41 4.91
CA PRO A 122 -17.49 -16.72 4.59
C PRO A 122 -18.92 -16.61 4.06
N THR A 123 -19.32 -17.53 3.19
CA THR A 123 -20.68 -17.60 2.60
C THR A 123 -21.82 -17.60 3.63
N ALA A 124 -21.60 -18.13 4.83
CA ALA A 124 -22.61 -18.15 5.89
C ALA A 124 -22.73 -16.80 6.64
N GLN A 125 -21.75 -15.91 6.51
CA GLN A 125 -21.62 -14.67 7.27
C GLN A 125 -21.92 -13.43 6.41
N ASN A 126 -21.80 -13.51 5.08
CA ASN A 126 -22.21 -12.42 4.21
C ASN A 126 -23.71 -12.48 3.85
N PRO A 127 -24.42 -11.34 3.74
CA PRO A 127 -25.88 -11.29 3.53
C PRO A 127 -26.38 -11.95 2.24
N GLN A 128 -25.55 -11.96 1.20
CA GLN A 128 -25.91 -12.46 -0.13
C GLN A 128 -25.52 -13.92 -0.34
N ARG A 129 -24.87 -14.56 0.64
CA ARG A 129 -24.31 -15.91 0.52
C ARG A 129 -23.42 -16.09 -0.70
N LEU A 130 -22.63 -15.07 -0.99
CA LEU A 130 -21.62 -15.11 -2.03
C LEU A 130 -20.47 -16.01 -1.61
N ASN A 131 -19.89 -16.67 -2.60
CA ASN A 131 -18.65 -17.40 -2.48
C ASN A 131 -17.64 -16.76 -3.41
N TRP A 132 -16.60 -16.13 -2.86
CA TRP A 132 -15.62 -15.37 -3.65
C TRP A 132 -14.97 -16.21 -4.77
N ARG A 133 -14.84 -17.53 -4.60
CA ARG A 133 -14.30 -18.41 -5.65
C ARG A 133 -15.26 -18.58 -6.82
N GLU A 134 -16.56 -18.64 -6.53
CA GLU A 134 -17.60 -18.70 -7.57
C GLU A 134 -17.70 -17.36 -8.30
N GLU A 135 -17.63 -16.24 -7.57
CA GLU A 135 -17.61 -14.91 -8.18
C GLU A 135 -16.34 -14.67 -9.02
N LEU A 136 -15.19 -15.17 -8.56
CA LEU A 136 -13.95 -15.15 -9.34
C LEU A 136 -14.09 -15.95 -10.64
N ASN A 137 -14.66 -17.16 -10.58
CA ASN A 137 -14.86 -17.98 -11.78
C ASN A 137 -15.73 -17.24 -12.82
N LYS A 138 -16.79 -16.55 -12.38
CA LYS A 138 -17.64 -15.75 -13.28
C LYS A 138 -16.87 -14.60 -13.93
N LEU A 139 -15.99 -13.91 -13.19
CA LEU A 139 -15.11 -12.89 -13.76
C LEU A 139 -14.12 -13.48 -14.77
N SER A 140 -13.52 -14.64 -14.46
CA SER A 140 -12.63 -15.34 -15.39
C SER A 140 -13.36 -15.76 -16.67
N ASP A 141 -14.60 -16.24 -16.59
CA ASP A 141 -15.45 -16.58 -17.75
C ASP A 141 -15.75 -15.35 -18.63
N MET A 142 -15.74 -14.14 -18.05
CA MET A 142 -15.88 -12.85 -18.76
C MET A 142 -14.56 -12.33 -19.36
N GLY A 143 -13.46 -13.05 -19.16
CA GLY A 143 -12.11 -12.67 -19.57
C GLY A 143 -11.50 -11.55 -18.71
N ILE A 144 -11.89 -11.45 -17.44
CA ILE A 144 -11.36 -10.45 -16.51
C ILE A 144 -10.29 -11.11 -15.63
N THR A 145 -9.06 -10.63 -15.74
CA THR A 145 -7.94 -11.04 -14.88
C THR A 145 -8.02 -10.29 -13.54
N VAL A 146 -7.76 -10.96 -12.42
CA VAL A 146 -7.82 -10.34 -11.08
C VAL A 146 -6.43 -10.28 -10.46
N TYR A 147 -5.98 -9.06 -10.15
CA TYR A 147 -4.74 -8.78 -9.44
C TYR A 147 -5.05 -8.67 -7.96
N GLY A 148 -4.38 -9.45 -7.13
CA GLY A 148 -4.49 -9.38 -5.69
C GLY A 148 -3.39 -8.49 -5.11
N VAL A 149 -3.73 -7.28 -4.69
CA VAL A 149 -2.78 -6.36 -4.06
C VAL A 149 -2.96 -6.42 -2.55
N GLN A 150 -2.07 -7.14 -1.88
CA GLN A 150 -2.12 -7.35 -0.44
C GLN A 150 -1.35 -6.24 0.29
N ALA A 151 -2.06 -5.38 1.02
CA ALA A 151 -1.46 -4.43 1.94
C ALA A 151 -1.16 -5.04 3.31
N LEU A 152 -0.23 -4.40 4.04
CA LEU A 152 0.17 -4.74 5.42
C LEU A 152 0.74 -6.15 5.65
N ASN A 153 0.87 -6.98 4.61
CA ASN A 153 1.45 -8.33 4.67
C ASN A 153 0.84 -9.21 5.78
N ARG A 154 -0.47 -9.10 6.03
CA ARG A 154 -1.17 -9.94 6.99
C ARG A 154 -1.12 -11.41 6.55
N ARG A 155 -0.27 -12.22 7.19
CA ARG A 155 0.04 -13.59 6.75
C ARG A 155 -1.19 -14.50 6.62
N HIS A 156 -2.25 -14.25 7.40
CA HIS A 156 -3.48 -15.05 7.29
C HIS A 156 -4.22 -14.81 5.96
N ALA A 157 -4.09 -13.62 5.39
CA ALA A 157 -4.74 -13.23 4.14
C ALA A 157 -3.94 -13.62 2.88
N THR A 158 -2.64 -13.89 2.99
CA THR A 158 -1.77 -14.17 1.84
C THR A 158 -2.26 -15.31 0.94
N LYS A 159 -2.79 -16.38 1.53
CA LYS A 159 -3.34 -17.49 0.73
C LYS A 159 -4.56 -17.10 -0.10
N PHE A 160 -5.38 -16.17 0.40
CA PHE A 160 -6.53 -15.66 -0.33
C PHE A 160 -6.07 -14.89 -1.57
N TYR A 161 -5.17 -13.92 -1.40
CA TYR A 161 -4.67 -13.11 -2.52
C TYR A 161 -3.88 -13.94 -3.55
N GLN A 162 -3.08 -14.92 -3.10
CA GLN A 162 -2.39 -15.87 -3.99
C GLN A 162 -3.38 -16.68 -4.82
N GLU A 163 -4.38 -17.30 -4.18
CA GLU A 163 -5.35 -18.12 -4.90
C GLU A 163 -6.23 -17.27 -5.85
N LEU A 164 -6.59 -16.05 -5.45
CA LEU A 164 -7.33 -15.09 -6.29
C LEU A 164 -6.56 -14.76 -7.59
N ALA A 165 -5.27 -14.44 -7.45
CA ALA A 165 -4.42 -14.11 -8.58
C ALA A 165 -4.17 -15.33 -9.48
N GLU A 166 -3.73 -16.46 -8.90
CA GLU A 166 -3.39 -17.67 -9.64
C GLU A 166 -4.57 -18.20 -10.46
N LYS A 167 -5.79 -18.19 -9.91
CA LYS A 167 -6.98 -18.70 -10.60
C LYS A 167 -7.48 -17.83 -11.74
N SER A 168 -7.19 -16.53 -11.73
CA SER A 168 -7.59 -15.59 -12.78
C SER A 168 -6.46 -15.27 -13.77
N GLY A 169 -5.26 -15.81 -13.54
CA GLY A 169 -4.07 -15.51 -14.33
C GLY A 169 -3.45 -14.14 -14.03
N GLY A 170 -3.78 -13.54 -12.88
CA GLY A 170 -3.21 -12.29 -12.41
C GLY A 170 -2.00 -12.49 -11.50
N PHE A 171 -1.58 -11.41 -10.85
CA PHE A 171 -0.46 -11.43 -9.90
C PHE A 171 -0.91 -11.13 -8.48
N HIS A 172 -0.29 -11.82 -7.52
CA HIS A 172 -0.31 -11.45 -6.12
C HIS A 172 0.85 -10.50 -5.84
N VAL A 173 0.54 -9.27 -5.45
CA VAL A 173 1.52 -8.21 -5.21
C VAL A 173 1.44 -7.72 -3.78
N ASP A 174 2.56 -7.77 -3.06
CA ASP A 174 2.66 -7.20 -1.71
C ASP A 174 2.84 -5.68 -1.79
N LEU A 175 1.93 -4.92 -1.17
CA LEU A 175 2.04 -3.48 -1.01
C LEU A 175 2.76 -3.15 0.31
N ASP A 176 4.08 -3.35 0.30
CA ASP A 176 4.95 -3.19 1.48
C ASP A 176 4.99 -1.77 2.05
N GLN A 177 4.80 -0.74 1.21
CA GLN A 177 4.59 0.65 1.62
C GLN A 177 3.37 1.20 0.92
N PHE A 178 2.47 1.83 1.66
CA PHE A 178 1.34 2.56 1.10
C PHE A 178 1.76 3.64 0.10
N ALA A 179 2.96 4.21 0.25
CA ALA A 179 3.51 5.20 -0.68
C ALA A 179 3.70 4.66 -2.11
N TYR A 180 3.83 3.34 -2.28
CA TYR A 180 4.03 2.69 -3.59
C TYR A 180 2.73 2.51 -4.38
N ILE A 181 1.55 2.81 -3.81
CA ILE A 181 0.27 2.55 -4.48
C ILE A 181 0.16 3.25 -5.84
N ASN A 182 0.74 4.44 -5.99
CA ASN A 182 0.72 5.17 -7.26
C ASN A 182 1.68 4.57 -8.30
N ASP A 183 2.84 4.08 -7.86
CA ASP A 183 3.77 3.34 -8.73
C ASP A 183 3.13 2.01 -9.18
N LEU A 184 2.40 1.34 -8.28
CA LEU A 184 1.67 0.12 -8.59
C LEU A 184 0.55 0.36 -9.60
N PHE A 185 -0.16 1.48 -9.51
CA PHE A 185 -1.20 1.87 -10.47
C PHE A 185 -0.63 1.98 -11.87
N LEU A 186 0.48 2.72 -12.00
CA LEU A 186 1.22 2.86 -13.24
C LEU A 186 1.70 1.49 -13.74
N ALA A 187 2.34 0.70 -12.88
CA ALA A 187 2.86 -0.61 -13.21
C ALA A 187 1.78 -1.55 -13.75
N VAL A 188 0.63 -1.68 -13.08
CA VAL A 188 -0.49 -2.52 -13.54
C VAL A 188 -0.98 -2.09 -14.92
N CYS A 189 -1.24 -0.79 -15.11
CA CYS A 189 -1.71 -0.31 -16.40
C CYS A 189 -0.67 -0.51 -17.52
N TYR A 190 0.62 -0.27 -17.26
CA TYR A 190 1.67 -0.53 -18.24
C TYR A 190 1.83 -2.01 -18.54
N GLN A 191 1.74 -2.88 -17.54
CA GLN A 191 1.78 -4.32 -17.73
C GLN A 191 0.64 -4.80 -18.64
N GLN A 192 -0.56 -4.26 -18.46
CA GLN A 192 -1.72 -4.54 -19.32
C GLN A 192 -1.54 -4.04 -20.76
N SER A 193 -0.66 -3.05 -20.96
CA SER A 193 -0.28 -2.56 -22.27
C SER A 193 0.78 -3.45 -22.91
N SER A 194 1.93 -3.65 -22.25
CA SER A 194 2.98 -4.60 -22.63
C SER A 194 4.06 -4.71 -21.54
N ASP A 195 4.77 -5.84 -21.52
CA ASP A 195 5.96 -6.02 -20.66
C ASP A 195 7.05 -4.96 -20.94
N GLU A 196 7.19 -4.52 -22.21
CA GLU A 196 8.14 -3.48 -22.60
C GLU A 196 7.80 -2.13 -21.95
N GLN A 197 6.52 -1.75 -21.90
CA GLN A 197 6.12 -0.52 -21.20
C GLN A 197 6.39 -0.61 -19.69
N LEU A 198 6.12 -1.76 -19.08
CA LEU A 198 6.44 -1.97 -17.67
C LEU A 198 7.95 -1.89 -17.41
N GLN A 199 8.78 -2.48 -18.27
CA GLN A 199 10.24 -2.40 -18.21
C GLN A 199 10.75 -0.96 -18.36
N ASN A 200 10.18 -0.18 -19.29
CA ASN A 200 10.53 1.23 -19.46
C ASN A 200 10.20 2.04 -18.18
N TYR A 201 9.06 1.76 -17.56
CA TYR A 201 8.70 2.39 -16.29
C TYR A 201 9.65 1.97 -15.14
N GLU A 202 10.04 0.70 -15.09
CA GLU A 202 11.05 0.22 -14.14
C GLU A 202 12.37 0.99 -14.29
N GLN A 203 12.86 1.17 -15.52
CA GLN A 203 14.08 1.95 -15.79
C GLN A 203 13.94 3.41 -15.36
N GLU A 204 12.80 4.05 -15.62
CA GLU A 204 12.54 5.41 -15.13
C GLU A 204 12.63 5.48 -13.59
N VAL A 205 12.08 4.49 -12.87
CA VAL A 205 12.16 4.44 -11.40
C VAL A 205 13.62 4.32 -10.94
N ILE A 206 14.44 3.54 -11.64
CA ILE A 206 15.88 3.37 -11.38
C ILE A 206 16.65 4.67 -11.66
N GLU A 207 16.46 5.28 -12.82
CA GLU A 207 17.14 6.51 -13.24
C GLU A 207 16.84 7.69 -12.30
N ASN A 208 15.59 7.76 -11.82
CA ASN A 208 15.18 8.73 -10.81
C ASN A 208 15.62 8.38 -9.38
N LYS A 209 16.37 7.28 -9.20
CA LYS A 209 16.89 6.80 -7.91
C LYS A 209 15.81 6.50 -6.87
N ARG A 210 14.59 6.18 -7.33
CA ARG A 210 13.44 5.84 -6.49
C ARG A 210 13.32 4.35 -6.20
N MET A 211 14.09 3.51 -6.91
CA MET A 211 14.01 2.06 -6.77
C MET A 211 14.40 1.62 -5.35
N SER A 212 13.45 1.00 -4.65
CA SER A 212 13.62 0.40 -3.33
C SER A 212 13.46 -1.11 -3.41
N ARG A 213 13.77 -1.83 -2.32
CA ARG A 213 13.55 -3.29 -2.27
C ARG A 213 12.09 -3.70 -2.51
N GLY A 214 11.14 -2.94 -1.94
CA GLY A 214 9.71 -3.21 -2.13
C GLY A 214 9.26 -2.96 -3.57
N LEU A 215 9.68 -1.85 -4.19
CA LEU A 215 9.36 -1.58 -5.59
C LEU A 215 9.98 -2.62 -6.54
N SER A 216 11.23 -3.01 -6.29
CA SER A 216 11.90 -4.04 -7.08
C SER A 216 11.14 -5.37 -7.03
N LYS A 217 10.60 -5.74 -5.86
CA LYS A 217 9.74 -6.92 -5.72
C LYS A 217 8.47 -6.82 -6.56
N ILE A 218 7.79 -5.67 -6.54
CA ILE A 218 6.60 -5.41 -7.38
C ILE A 218 6.94 -5.62 -8.87
N PHE A 219 8.00 -4.99 -9.37
CA PHE A 219 8.41 -5.14 -10.78
C PHE A 219 8.76 -6.58 -11.14
N ASN A 220 9.55 -7.25 -10.30
CA ASN A 220 9.93 -8.65 -10.54
C ASN A 220 8.70 -9.57 -10.58
N THR A 221 7.76 -9.41 -9.64
CA THR A 221 6.51 -10.17 -9.63
C THR A 221 5.73 -9.97 -10.92
N MET A 222 5.49 -8.71 -11.32
CA MET A 222 4.67 -8.39 -12.49
C MET A 222 5.32 -8.75 -13.83
N LEU A 223 6.66 -8.86 -13.86
CA LEU A 223 7.43 -9.30 -15.02
C LEU A 223 7.78 -10.79 -14.96
N ASN A 224 7.22 -11.52 -13.99
CA ASN A 224 7.44 -12.94 -13.76
C ASN A 224 8.94 -13.31 -13.69
N ARG A 225 9.74 -12.48 -13.02
CA ARG A 225 11.17 -12.68 -12.78
C ARG A 225 11.41 -13.25 -11.39
N GLU A 226 12.42 -14.09 -11.27
CA GLU A 226 12.92 -14.47 -9.94
C GLU A 226 13.47 -13.23 -9.22
N GLU A 227 13.27 -13.18 -7.90
CA GLU A 227 13.83 -12.11 -7.08
C GLU A 227 15.35 -12.07 -7.26
N THR A 228 15.83 -11.01 -7.90
CA THR A 228 17.25 -10.76 -7.98
C THR A 228 17.66 -10.12 -6.66
N THR A 229 18.54 -10.78 -5.89
CA THR A 229 19.21 -10.17 -4.74
C THR A 229 20.22 -9.14 -5.24
N VAL A 230 19.72 -8.05 -5.83
CA VAL A 230 20.54 -6.87 -6.02
C VAL A 230 20.85 -6.37 -4.60
N TYR A 231 22.11 -5.98 -4.37
CA TYR A 231 22.64 -5.26 -3.20
C TYR A 231 23.48 -6.07 -2.20
N GLU A 232 24.68 -5.52 -1.99
CA GLU A 232 25.82 -6.05 -1.25
C GLU A 232 25.75 -5.89 0.27
N SER A 233 26.59 -6.68 0.93
CA SER A 233 26.78 -6.92 2.36
C SER A 233 27.48 -5.80 3.16
N ALA A 234 27.28 -4.52 2.82
CA ALA A 234 27.91 -3.42 3.53
C ALA A 234 27.03 -2.87 4.67
N ASP A 235 27.02 -3.61 5.78
CA ASP A 235 26.93 -3.14 7.19
C ASP A 235 25.78 -2.25 7.66
N LEU A 236 24.56 -2.57 7.24
CA LEU A 236 23.38 -2.35 8.08
C LEU A 236 22.40 -3.51 7.88
N ARG A 237 21.79 -4.02 8.96
CA ARG A 237 20.76 -5.05 8.85
C ARG A 237 19.54 -4.43 8.18
N ALA A 238 19.31 -4.74 6.91
CA ALA A 238 18.15 -4.22 6.18
C ALA A 238 16.86 -4.66 6.89
N VAL A 239 15.94 -3.71 7.07
CA VAL A 239 14.61 -4.01 7.59
C VAL A 239 13.84 -4.77 6.52
N THR A 240 13.18 -5.86 6.92
CA THR A 240 12.31 -6.60 6.01
C THR A 240 11.19 -5.70 5.49
N PRO A 241 10.97 -5.66 4.16
CA PRO A 241 9.82 -4.94 3.59
C PRO A 241 8.51 -5.34 4.26
N GLY A 242 7.61 -4.37 4.42
CA GLY A 242 6.31 -4.58 5.06
C GLY A 242 6.30 -4.43 6.59
N ARG A 243 7.45 -4.40 7.28
CA ARG A 243 7.48 -4.21 8.74
C ARG A 243 6.91 -2.86 9.17
N PHE A 244 7.27 -1.79 8.45
CA PHE A 244 6.86 -0.43 8.78
C PHE A 244 5.97 0.15 7.69
N GLN A 245 5.13 1.12 8.04
CA GLN A 245 4.55 2.08 7.10
C GLN A 245 5.09 3.46 7.41
N VAL A 246 5.60 4.17 6.40
CA VAL A 246 5.98 5.59 6.52
C VAL A 246 4.73 6.45 6.39
N LEU A 247 4.41 7.18 7.46
CA LEU A 247 3.29 8.11 7.50
C LEU A 247 3.82 9.54 7.65
N GLU A 248 3.23 10.47 6.92
CA GLU A 248 3.53 11.89 7.06
C GLU A 248 2.72 12.51 8.20
N VAL A 249 3.38 13.37 8.97
CA VAL A 249 2.77 14.09 10.09
C VAL A 249 2.49 15.51 9.62
N ASP A 250 1.24 15.80 9.27
CA ASP A 250 0.88 17.12 8.73
C ASP A 250 0.96 18.23 9.80
N GLU A 251 0.60 17.89 11.04
CA GLU A 251 0.55 18.83 12.15
C GLU A 251 1.04 18.23 13.47
N ASN A 252 1.45 19.10 14.38
CA ASN A 252 1.91 18.73 15.71
C ASN A 252 0.81 18.02 16.51
N LYS A 253 0.96 16.72 16.80
CA LYS A 253 -0.02 16.01 17.64
C LYS A 253 0.57 14.85 18.45
N PRO A 254 -0.10 14.38 19.52
CA PRO A 254 0.31 13.18 20.24
C PRO A 254 0.29 11.94 19.34
N ILE A 255 1.30 11.08 19.48
CA ILE A 255 1.45 9.84 18.72
C ILE A 255 0.20 8.94 18.78
N LYS A 256 -0.45 8.80 19.94
CA LYS A 256 -1.65 7.98 20.06
C LYS A 256 -2.80 8.54 19.22
N SER A 257 -3.03 9.85 19.28
CA SER A 257 -4.05 10.53 18.47
C SER A 257 -3.75 10.39 16.99
N PHE A 258 -2.50 10.60 16.58
CA PHE A 258 -2.07 10.44 15.19
C PHE A 258 -2.38 9.05 14.63
N VAL A 259 -2.04 8.00 15.39
CA VAL A 259 -2.27 6.61 14.95
C VAL A 259 -3.76 6.31 14.83
N LEU A 260 -4.57 6.69 15.83
CA LEU A 260 -6.01 6.44 15.82
C LEU A 260 -6.77 7.23 14.74
N GLU A 261 -6.38 8.49 14.49
CA GLU A 261 -6.97 9.33 13.42
C GLU A 261 -6.65 8.79 12.00
N ASN A 262 -5.57 8.03 11.87
CA ASN A 262 -5.22 7.29 10.67
C ASN A 262 -5.89 5.91 10.58
N GLY A 263 -6.84 5.59 11.48
CA GLY A 263 -7.57 4.32 11.47
C GLY A 263 -6.73 3.10 11.89
N LEU A 264 -5.55 3.34 12.48
CA LEU A 264 -4.61 2.30 12.88
C LEU A 264 -4.71 1.99 14.37
N THR A 265 -4.35 0.76 14.77
CA THR A 265 -4.28 0.36 16.18
C THR A 265 -3.04 0.93 16.86
N PHE A 266 -3.22 1.63 17.99
CA PHE A 266 -2.10 2.13 18.79
C PHE A 266 -1.59 1.08 19.79
N ASN A 267 -0.34 0.65 19.58
CA ASN A 267 0.38 -0.25 20.48
C ASN A 267 1.68 0.42 20.98
N LYS A 268 1.89 0.44 22.29
CA LYS A 268 3.08 1.05 22.90
C LYS A 268 4.35 0.35 22.39
N GLY A 269 5.31 1.13 21.88
CA GLY A 269 6.57 0.60 21.33
C GLY A 269 6.53 0.28 19.84
N ARG A 270 5.37 0.34 19.18
CA ARG A 270 5.21 0.10 17.73
C ARG A 270 5.23 1.38 16.88
N GLY A 271 5.66 2.50 17.45
CA GLY A 271 5.70 3.77 16.73
C GLY A 271 7.06 4.45 16.86
N PHE A 272 7.58 4.99 15.76
CA PHE A 272 8.90 5.60 15.71
C PHE A 272 8.79 7.01 15.15
N TYR A 273 9.31 7.99 15.90
CA TYR A 273 9.26 9.40 15.52
C TYR A 273 10.58 9.81 14.86
N GLU A 274 10.50 10.71 13.89
CA GLU A 274 11.69 11.31 13.29
C GLU A 274 12.50 12.09 14.33
N PHE A 275 13.80 11.81 14.40
CA PHE A 275 14.72 12.37 15.38
C PHE A 275 15.23 13.74 14.93
N THR A 276 14.42 14.78 15.18
CA THR A 276 14.66 16.15 14.71
C THR A 276 15.24 17.10 15.75
N LYS A 277 15.34 16.68 17.01
CA LYS A 277 15.85 17.51 18.11
C LYS A 277 16.63 16.67 19.11
N THR A 278 17.41 17.31 19.97
CA THR A 278 18.19 16.63 21.01
C THR A 278 17.31 15.80 21.93
N GLU A 279 17.62 14.51 22.08
CA GLU A 279 16.88 13.60 22.96
C GLU A 279 17.84 12.66 23.70
N THR A 280 17.39 12.13 24.82
CA THR A 280 18.03 10.99 25.49
C THR A 280 17.48 9.70 24.90
N ILE A 281 18.32 8.96 24.19
CA ILE A 281 17.97 7.67 23.60
C ILE A 281 18.42 6.58 24.57
N GLN A 282 17.47 5.79 25.03
CA GLN A 282 17.69 4.70 25.98
C GLN A 282 18.22 3.46 25.25
N LYS A 283 18.99 2.63 25.96
CA LYS A 283 19.64 1.44 25.38
C LYS A 283 18.67 0.48 24.69
N GLN A 284 17.47 0.32 25.25
CA GLN A 284 16.45 -0.59 24.75
C GLN A 284 15.61 -0.04 23.59
N LYS A 285 15.78 1.24 23.23
CA LYS A 285 15.04 1.82 22.11
C LYS A 285 15.69 1.45 20.80
N GLU A 286 14.87 0.94 19.89
CA GLU A 286 15.27 0.70 18.51
C GLU A 286 15.47 2.02 17.75
N VAL A 287 16.42 1.99 16.82
CA VAL A 287 16.75 3.07 15.90
C VAL A 287 16.65 2.52 14.48
N ILE A 288 15.90 3.22 13.63
CA ILE A 288 15.77 2.89 12.22
C ILE A 288 16.37 4.03 11.40
N LEU A 289 17.24 3.70 10.46
CA LEU A 289 17.73 4.63 9.44
C LEU A 289 16.98 4.37 8.14
N MET A 290 16.44 5.41 7.53
CA MET A 290 15.78 5.32 6.23
C MET A 290 16.56 6.16 5.21
N ASP A 291 16.95 5.56 4.09
CA ASP A 291 17.56 6.30 2.98
C ASP A 291 16.59 7.37 2.47
N ARG A 292 17.05 8.63 2.36
CA ARG A 292 16.19 9.75 1.95
C ARG A 292 15.68 9.63 0.51
N THR A 293 16.39 8.89 -0.33
CA THR A 293 16.14 8.80 -1.77
C THR A 293 15.29 7.58 -2.07
N THR A 294 15.72 6.40 -1.61
CA THR A 294 15.03 5.13 -1.93
C THR A 294 13.95 4.77 -0.92
N GLY A 295 14.02 5.28 0.31
CA GLY A 295 13.14 4.86 1.39
C GLY A 295 13.52 3.52 2.02
N ASP A 296 14.62 2.89 1.59
CA ASP A 296 15.11 1.66 2.21
C ASP A 296 15.45 1.87 3.69
N MET A 297 15.03 0.92 4.51
CA MET A 297 15.19 0.99 5.96
C MET A 297 16.23 0.01 6.47
N PHE A 298 16.90 0.43 7.54
CA PHE A 298 18.03 -0.25 8.13
C PHE A 298 17.94 -0.18 9.65
N GLU A 299 18.27 -1.28 10.31
CA GLU A 299 18.18 -1.43 11.76
C GLU A 299 19.42 -2.07 12.38
N GLY A 300 19.36 -2.27 13.70
CA GLY A 300 20.39 -2.98 14.46
C GLY A 300 21.44 -2.07 15.08
N GLU A 301 22.53 -2.70 15.52
CA GLU A 301 23.62 -2.02 16.24
C GLU A 301 24.31 -0.97 15.37
N ALA A 302 24.60 -1.30 14.10
CA ALA A 302 25.23 -0.37 13.17
C ALA A 302 24.40 0.92 12.98
N ALA A 303 23.07 0.84 13.00
CA ALA A 303 22.21 2.03 12.95
C ALA A 303 22.37 2.94 14.19
N ARG A 304 22.65 2.35 15.36
CA ARG A 304 22.95 3.08 16.60
C ARG A 304 24.36 3.67 16.57
N GLU A 305 25.36 2.90 16.13
CA GLU A 305 26.74 3.35 16.00
C GLU A 305 26.87 4.55 15.05
N MET A 306 26.14 4.56 13.94
CA MET A 306 26.10 5.70 13.00
C MET A 306 25.55 6.99 13.62
N LEU A 307 24.77 6.90 14.71
CA LEU A 307 24.33 8.05 15.50
C LEU A 307 25.30 8.43 16.63
N GLY A 308 26.42 7.73 16.76
CA GLY A 308 27.35 7.88 17.87
C GLY A 308 26.76 7.36 19.19
N LEU A 309 25.85 6.39 19.14
CA LEU A 309 25.31 5.71 20.32
C LEU A 309 26.11 4.41 20.56
N PRO A 310 26.95 4.34 21.61
CA PRO A 310 27.62 3.09 21.97
C PRO A 310 26.61 2.00 22.31
N ASP A 311 27.01 0.75 22.11
CA ASP A 311 26.17 -0.39 22.42
C ASP A 311 25.77 -0.42 23.91
N GLY A 312 24.51 -0.81 24.16
CA GLY A 312 23.95 -0.89 25.50
C GLY A 312 23.86 0.44 26.28
N ALA A 313 24.22 1.58 25.67
CA ALA A 313 24.29 2.86 26.37
C ALA A 313 23.00 3.69 26.25
N THR A 314 22.73 4.45 27.31
CA THR A 314 21.75 5.54 27.28
C THR A 314 22.51 6.85 27.11
N VAL A 315 22.29 7.54 26.00
CA VAL A 315 23.06 8.75 25.65
C VAL A 315 22.12 9.88 25.25
N ARG A 316 22.44 11.09 25.68
CA ARG A 316 21.80 12.32 25.19
C ARG A 316 22.55 12.80 23.95
N ILE A 317 21.92 12.67 22.79
CA ILE A 317 22.53 13.04 21.52
C ILE A 317 21.71 14.13 20.83
N LYS A 318 22.40 14.94 20.02
CA LYS A 318 21.76 15.84 19.06
C LYS A 318 21.55 15.07 17.74
N PRO A 319 20.57 15.46 16.91
CA PRO A 319 20.50 14.96 15.54
C PRO A 319 21.84 15.22 14.86
N ASN A 320 22.56 14.15 14.55
CA ASN A 320 23.77 14.26 13.75
C ASN A 320 23.37 14.42 12.29
N ASN A 321 24.15 15.16 11.50
CA ASN A 321 23.81 15.39 10.09
C ASN A 321 24.13 14.13 9.26
N LEU A 322 23.32 13.08 9.40
CA LEU A 322 23.32 11.97 8.47
C LEU A 322 22.60 12.43 7.21
N GLU A 323 23.32 13.16 6.34
CA GLU A 323 22.72 13.76 5.13
C GLU A 323 21.99 12.74 4.27
N LYS A 324 22.49 11.50 4.22
CA LYS A 324 21.87 10.39 3.47
C LYS A 324 20.60 9.82 4.14
N TYR A 325 20.50 9.89 5.46
CA TYR A 325 19.49 9.14 6.21
C TYR A 325 18.53 10.02 7.00
N VAL A 326 17.33 9.51 7.13
CA VAL A 326 16.32 9.95 8.09
C VAL A 326 16.41 9.02 9.28
N VAL A 327 16.44 9.58 10.46
CA VAL A 327 16.64 8.82 11.69
C VAL A 327 15.32 8.74 12.42
N PHE A 328 14.90 7.53 12.75
CA PHE A 328 13.70 7.27 13.54
C PHE A 328 14.05 6.60 14.85
N VAL A 329 13.42 7.04 15.92
CA VAL A 329 13.63 6.49 17.26
C VAL A 329 12.32 5.93 17.80
N GLN A 330 12.37 4.72 18.34
CA GLN A 330 11.22 4.07 18.94
C GLN A 330 10.63 4.92 20.08
N SER A 331 9.32 5.12 20.04
CA SER A 331 8.55 5.70 21.12
C SER A 331 7.91 4.63 21.98
N THR A 332 8.24 4.66 23.28
CA THR A 332 7.50 3.93 24.32
C THR A 332 6.52 4.85 25.06
N SER A 333 6.31 6.09 24.61
CA SER A 333 5.39 7.03 25.24
C SER A 333 4.08 7.11 24.45
N VAL A 334 2.96 7.16 25.18
CA VAL A 334 1.61 7.38 24.61
C VAL A 334 1.39 8.84 24.20
N ASN A 335 2.14 9.77 24.82
CA ASN A 335 2.01 11.21 24.64
C ASN A 335 3.21 11.83 23.92
N ARG A 336 4.03 11.02 23.22
CA ARG A 336 5.13 11.57 22.41
C ARG A 336 4.52 12.50 21.36
N LYS A 337 4.88 13.78 21.42
CA LYS A 337 4.47 14.76 20.43
C LYS A 337 5.23 14.49 19.12
N LEU A 338 4.49 14.14 18.08
CA LEU A 338 4.96 14.14 16.70
C LEU A 338 4.98 15.58 16.19
N ILE A 339 5.93 15.89 15.32
CA ILE A 339 6.15 17.25 14.82
C ILE A 339 5.60 17.35 13.39
N GLY A 340 4.82 18.40 13.11
CA GLY A 340 4.32 18.67 11.75
C GLY A 340 5.47 18.81 10.75
N GLY A 341 5.28 18.31 9.53
CA GLY A 341 6.30 18.26 8.48
C GLY A 341 7.36 17.15 8.68
N THR A 342 7.21 16.27 9.66
CA THR A 342 8.09 15.11 9.85
C THR A 342 7.40 13.81 9.46
N ARG A 343 8.15 12.70 9.49
CA ARG A 343 7.61 11.36 9.28
C ARG A 343 7.47 10.58 10.57
N PHE A 344 6.63 9.57 10.49
CA PHE A 344 6.40 8.59 11.53
C PHE A 344 6.46 7.18 10.92
N LEU A 345 7.22 6.27 11.53
CA LEU A 345 7.14 4.85 11.17
C LEU A 345 6.13 4.17 12.09
N TYR A 346 5.10 3.61 11.47
CA TYR A 346 4.16 2.71 12.13
C TYR A 346 4.63 1.27 11.92
N GLU A 347 4.96 0.54 12.98
CA GLU A 347 5.25 -0.90 12.88
C GLU A 347 3.93 -1.67 12.77
N VAL A 348 3.76 -2.39 11.66
CA VAL A 348 2.53 -3.12 11.35
C VAL A 348 2.19 -4.08 12.50
N GLU A 349 0.92 -4.09 12.90
CA GLU A 349 0.45 -4.73 14.13
C GLU A 349 0.79 -6.23 14.20
N ASP A 350 0.55 -6.96 13.10
CA ASP A 350 0.77 -8.40 13.00
C ASP A 350 2.25 -8.79 12.77
N TRP A 351 3.15 -7.81 12.77
CA TRP A 351 4.57 -8.08 12.69
C TRP A 351 5.04 -8.80 13.96
N ARG A 352 5.51 -10.04 13.79
CA ARG A 352 6.17 -10.83 14.84
C ARG A 352 7.60 -10.32 15.00
N ARG A 353 7.91 -9.82 16.19
CA ARG A 353 9.26 -9.40 16.58
C ARG A 353 10.16 -10.59 16.85
#